data_AF-A0A840TLR1-F1
#
_entry.id   AF-A0A840TLR1-F1
#
_cell.length_a   1.000
_cell.length_b   1.000
_cell.length_c   1.000
_cell.angle_alpha   90.00
_cell.angle_beta   90.00
_cell.angle_gamma   90.00
#
_symmetry.space_group_name_H-M   'P 1'
#
loop_
_entity.id
_entity.type
_entity.pdbx_description
1 polymer ?
#
loop_
_entity_poly.entity_id
_entity_poly.type
_entity_poly.pdbx_seq_one_letter_code
_entity_poly.pdbx_strand_id
1 'polypeptide(L)' 'MAVHGYPALQPGVSNLNNIRIPVHFIYPTSEYTLFKASVEAFVQRQGPDNINTKLWWEK' A
#
# COMPACT_ATOMS: atom_id res chain seq x y z
N MET A 1 -2.90 5.17 -10.44
CA MET A 1 -3.73 3.96 -10.21
C MET A 1 -5.18 4.34 -10.45
N ALA A 2 -5.94 3.48 -11.15
CA ALA A 2 -7.22 3.82 -11.75
C ALA A 2 -8.29 4.07 -10.68
N VAL A 3 -8.65 5.33 -10.48
CA VAL A 3 -9.67 5.80 -9.51
C VAL A 3 -11.06 5.19 -9.76
N HIS A 4 -11.26 4.45 -10.86
CA HIS A 4 -12.56 3.91 -11.26
C HIS A 4 -12.57 2.39 -11.54
N GLY A 5 -11.51 1.64 -11.28
CA GLY A 5 -11.52 0.18 -11.48
C GLY A 5 -11.67 -0.30 -12.93
N TYR A 6 -11.57 0.62 -13.91
CA TYR A 6 -11.68 0.34 -15.34
C TYR A 6 -10.41 0.78 -16.09
N PRO A 7 -9.89 -0.05 -17.02
CA PRO A 7 -10.31 -1.43 -17.27
C PRO A 7 -10.07 -2.33 -16.05
N ALA A 8 -10.82 -3.42 -15.95
CA ALA A 8 -10.67 -4.40 -14.87
C ALA A 8 -9.34 -5.15 -15.05
N LEU A 9 -8.28 -4.63 -14.44
CA LEU A 9 -6.93 -5.20 -14.54
C LEU A 9 -6.87 -6.53 -13.80
N GLN A 10 -6.21 -7.52 -14.43
CA GLN A 10 -5.94 -8.81 -13.80
C GLN A 10 -4.53 -8.79 -13.17
N PRO A 11 -4.37 -9.30 -11.94
CA PRO A 11 -3.05 -9.43 -11.32
C PRO A 11 -2.17 -10.46 -12.07
N GLY A 12 -0.86 -10.28 -11.99
CA GLY A 12 0.10 -11.24 -12.54
C GLY A 12 0.05 -12.59 -11.81
N VAL A 13 0.19 -13.69 -12.54
CA VAL A 13 0.08 -15.06 -12.00
C VAL A 13 1.16 -15.43 -10.98
N SER A 14 2.31 -14.74 -11.00
CA SER A 14 3.47 -15.03 -10.15
C SER A 14 3.66 -14.02 -9.00
N ASN A 15 2.61 -13.26 -8.68
CA ASN A 15 2.68 -12.20 -7.67
C ASN A 15 2.80 -12.79 -6.25
N LEU A 16 3.88 -12.45 -5.53
CA LEU A 16 4.16 -12.92 -4.17
C LEU A 16 3.43 -12.13 -3.06
N ASN A 17 2.47 -11.28 -3.43
CA ASN A 17 1.71 -10.41 -2.52
C ASN A 17 0.22 -10.77 -2.48
N ASN A 18 -0.09 -12.07 -2.41
CA ASN A 18 -1.44 -12.63 -2.48
C ASN A 18 -2.12 -12.46 -3.85
N ILE A 19 -1.36 -12.49 -4.94
CA ILE A 19 -1.90 -12.34 -6.31
C ILE A 19 -2.72 -11.03 -6.44
N ARG A 20 -2.16 -9.92 -5.96
CA ARG A 20 -2.78 -8.59 -6.02
C ARG A 20 -1.93 -7.61 -6.80
N ILE A 21 -2.57 -6.67 -7.48
CA ILE A 21 -1.88 -5.50 -8.02
C ILE A 21 -1.60 -4.57 -6.82
N PRO A 22 -0.34 -4.19 -6.56
CA PRO A 22 -0.02 -3.20 -5.52
C PRO A 22 -0.81 -1.91 -5.75
N VAL A 23 -1.27 -1.26 -4.70
CA VAL A 23 -2.07 -0.01 -4.77
C VAL A 23 -1.39 1.19 -4.12
N HIS A 24 -0.24 0.97 -3.47
CA HIS A 24 0.61 2.04 -2.97
C HIS A 24 2.07 1.58 -2.86
N PHE A 25 2.96 2.50 -2.50
CA PHE A 25 4.33 2.17 -2.11
C PHE A 25 4.45 2.19 -0.59
N ILE A 26 5.31 1.32 -0.06
CA ILE A 26 5.68 1.37 1.36
C ILE A 26 6.57 2.57 1.65
N TYR A 27 6.65 2.97 2.92
CA TYR A 27 7.60 4.01 3.33
C TYR A 27 9.05 3.54 3.11
N PRO A 28 9.98 4.46 2.80
CA PRO A 28 11.40 4.13 2.75
C PRO A 28 11.88 3.52 4.07
N THR A 29 12.76 2.53 3.99
CA THR A 29 13.26 1.83 5.18
C THR A 29 13.99 2.77 6.17
N SER A 30 14.58 3.86 5.69
CA SER A 30 15.22 4.88 6.53
C SER A 30 14.25 5.58 7.49
N GLU A 31 12.97 5.72 7.11
CA GLU A 31 11.95 6.39 7.94
C GLU A 31 11.66 5.63 9.24
N TYR A 32 11.81 4.30 9.22
CA TYR A 32 11.63 3.46 10.40
C TYR A 32 12.70 3.70 11.49
N THR A 33 13.82 4.33 11.12
CA THR A 33 14.89 4.72 12.04
C THR A 33 14.88 6.22 12.32
N LEU A 34 14.79 7.04 11.27
CA LEU A 34 14.89 8.50 11.38
C LEU A 34 13.60 9.16 11.88
N PHE A 35 12.44 8.55 11.60
CA PHE A 35 11.13 9.15 11.85
C PHE A 35 10.09 8.15 12.38
N LYS A 36 10.59 7.20 13.19
CA LYS A 36 9.83 6.06 13.71
C LYS A 36 8.46 6.41 14.30
N ALA A 37 8.40 7.41 15.18
CA ALA A 37 7.15 7.79 15.87
C ALA A 37 6.04 8.21 14.90
N SER A 38 6.42 8.88 13.81
CA SER A 38 5.46 9.30 12.80
C SER A 38 5.00 8.13 11.94
N VAL A 39 5.92 7.24 11.54
CA VAL A 39 5.58 6.00 10.82
C VAL A 39 4.58 5.18 11.65
N GLU A 40 4.83 5.01 12.94
CA GLU A 40 3.92 4.31 13.86
C GLU A 40 2.54 4.99 13.93
N ALA A 41 2.50 6.32 14.03
CA ALA A 41 1.25 7.07 14.04
C ALA A 41 0.49 6.98 12.71
N PHE A 42 1.19 6.93 11.56
CA PHE A 42 0.55 6.72 10.26
C PHE A 42 0.01 5.32 10.12
N VAL A 43 0.77 4.29 10.50
CA VAL A 43 0.33 2.89 10.48
C VAL A 43 -0.93 2.69 11.34
N GLN A 44 -1.05 3.38 12.47
CA GLN A 44 -2.27 3.36 13.28
C GLN A 44 -3.49 3.95 12.57
N ARG A 45 -3.30 4.94 11.68
CA ARG A 45 -4.40 5.61 10.96
C ARG A 45 -4.75 4.95 9.63
N GLN A 46 -3.75 4.52 8.87
CA GLN A 46 -3.93 3.99 7.53
C GLN A 46 -4.08 2.46 7.49
N GLY A 47 -3.70 1.78 8.58
CA GLY A 47 -3.44 0.34 8.60
C GLY A 47 -1.97 0.01 8.33
N PRO A 48 -1.62 -1.29 8.20
CA PRO A 48 -0.25 -1.74 8.02
C PRO A 48 0.45 -1.06 6.84
N ASP A 49 1.74 -0.77 6.97
CA ASP A 49 2.58 -0.36 5.82
C ASP A 49 2.86 -1.58 4.93
N ASN A 50 1.90 -1.92 4.08
CA ASN A 50 1.92 -3.09 3.22
C ASN A 50 1.46 -2.70 1.83
N ILE A 51 2.14 -3.10 0.76
CA ILE A 51 1.85 -2.67 -0.62
C ILE A 51 0.39 -2.83 -1.12
N ASN A 52 -0.43 -3.60 -0.40
CA ASN A 52 -1.84 -3.83 -0.68
C ASN A 52 -2.81 -3.00 0.20
N THR A 53 -2.32 -2.14 1.10
CA THR A 53 -3.16 -1.28 1.94
C THR A 53 -3.78 -0.19 1.07
N LYS A 54 -5.12 -0.13 1.06
CA LYS A 54 -5.86 0.85 0.28
C LYS A 54 -5.61 2.27 0.79
N LEU A 55 -5.54 3.23 -0.13
CA LEU A 55 -5.48 4.64 0.22
C LEU A 55 -6.87 5.19 0.59
N TRP A 56 -6.91 6.29 1.34
CA TRP A 56 -8.16 6.87 1.87
C TRP A 56 -9.21 7.22 0.80
N TRP A 57 -8.78 7.48 -0.44
CA TRP A 57 -9.66 7.81 -1.57
C TRP A 57 -10.09 6.59 -2.38
N GLU A 58 -9.53 5.41 -2.12
CA GLU A 58 -9.92 4.15 -2.74
C GLU A 58 -11.12 3.55 -1.99
N LYS A 59 -12.29 3.59 -2.64
CA LYS A 59 -13.51 2.97 -2.12
C LYS A 59 -13.53 1.46 -2.44
#